data_AF-A0A352M2T1-F1
#
_entry.id   AF-A0A352M2T1-F1
#
_cell.length_a   1.000
_cell.length_b   1.000
_cell.length_c   1.000
_cell.angle_alpha   90.00
_cell.angle_beta   90.00
_cell.angle_gamma   90.00
#
_symmetry.space_group_name_H-M   'P 1'
#
loop_
_entity.id
_entity.type
_entity.pdbx_description
1 polymer ?
#
loop_
_entity_poly.entity_id
_entity_poly.type
_entity_poly.pdbx_seq_one_letter_code
_entity_poly.pdbx_strand_id
1 'polypeptide(L)'
;MKKVNTAVEKFILKLSEINAVKFGKFTLKSGIISPFYIDLRDIVSYPEIVEMAVMLLIDKIKGLGFEVLTGIPYTALPLSAVISQKLNIPLIYIRKEEKSYGTAKNVIGRIAKNSKCLVIDDVITTGESKIETIDQLESEGVGVSDIVVIVDRSHDGAKYLAGKGYNLHSVVTAVEMAEVLFSHGKIGSELKNEVENFIKNMNTEGEDKAESAPVANKMTRDLLETIERKETNLVLSLDVENQKDFFEILDRTAPHIAMLKTHVDIISDYDADFPERLRERSEKYRFMVLEDRKFADIGNTVRMQYRGGIYKISGWSDFVTVHMIAGESILNGLFDGINDKSSFLLAAMSSKENLINQAYTRRVIDIGRANPSSVSGFIGFGENAEKISKLKKKIPAGFLLLMPGVGLEKGGDTLGQTYVPAGEAVRGGADMIIVGRGIYKSGDYSKNAGEYRSAAWNGYIDRIKNQCK
;
A
#
# COMPACT_ATOMS: atom_id res chain seq x y z
N MET A 1 1.61 16.01 -38.55
CA MET A 1 2.24 16.33 -37.26
C MET A 1 1.70 17.66 -36.78
N LYS A 2 1.11 17.75 -35.58
CA LYS A 2 0.81 19.06 -34.96
C LYS A 2 2.15 19.69 -34.58
N LYS A 3 2.48 20.86 -35.15
CA LYS A 3 3.63 21.65 -34.68
C LYS A 3 3.39 22.00 -33.22
N VAL A 4 4.36 21.70 -32.37
CA VAL A 4 4.35 22.17 -30.98
C VAL A 4 4.39 23.70 -31.01
N ASN A 5 3.68 24.37 -30.10
CA ASN A 5 3.67 25.82 -30.02
C ASN A 5 5.10 26.33 -29.75
N THR A 6 5.59 27.31 -30.50
CA THR A 6 6.94 27.90 -30.36
C THR A 6 7.25 28.36 -28.92
N ALA A 7 6.25 28.79 -28.15
CA ALA A 7 6.44 29.13 -26.74
C ALA A 7 6.74 27.89 -25.87
N VAL A 8 6.06 26.77 -26.14
CA VAL A 8 6.31 25.49 -25.47
C VAL A 8 7.69 24.95 -25.85
N GLU A 9 8.07 25.04 -27.12
CA GLU A 9 9.41 24.65 -27.58
C GLU A 9 10.52 25.42 -26.85
N LYS A 10 10.41 26.75 -26.79
CA LYS A 10 11.37 27.59 -26.05
C LYS A 10 11.45 27.22 -24.57
N PHE A 11 10.31 26.95 -23.94
CA PHE A 11 10.25 26.54 -22.54
C PHE A 11 10.94 25.20 -22.29
N ILE A 12 10.73 24.19 -23.14
CA ILE A 12 11.40 22.88 -23.05
C ILE A 12 12.92 23.03 -23.14
N LEU A 13 13.41 23.85 -24.07
CA LEU A 13 14.84 24.09 -24.24
C LEU A 13 15.44 24.73 -22.98
N LYS A 14 14.74 25.69 -22.37
CA LYS A 14 15.15 26.31 -21.10
C LYS A 14 15.17 25.31 -19.94
N LEU A 15 14.18 24.42 -19.85
CA LEU A 15 14.17 23.34 -18.85
C LEU A 15 15.37 22.39 -19.02
N SER A 16 15.76 22.09 -20.26
CA SER A 16 16.95 21.28 -20.55
C SER A 16 18.25 21.98 -20.13
N GLU A 17 18.38 23.29 -20.37
CA GLU A 17 19.56 24.08 -19.99
C GLU A 17 19.84 24.07 -18.49
N ILE A 18 18.80 24.04 -17.65
CA ILE A 18 18.92 24.01 -16.20
C ILE A 18 18.92 22.59 -15.60
N ASN A 19 19.03 21.55 -16.44
CA ASN A 19 18.96 20.15 -16.02
C ASN A 19 17.65 19.77 -15.29
N ALA A 20 16.53 20.44 -15.59
CA ALA A 20 15.22 20.05 -15.08
C ALA A 20 14.69 18.78 -15.77
N VAL A 21 15.19 18.48 -16.97
CA VAL A 21 14.96 17.22 -17.70
C VAL A 21 16.27 16.43 -17.71
N LYS A 22 16.29 15.28 -17.04
CA LYS A 22 17.46 14.43 -16.87
C LYS A 22 17.25 13.10 -17.58
N PHE A 23 18.31 12.56 -18.18
CA PHE A 23 18.29 11.28 -18.89
C PHE A 23 19.29 10.30 -18.26
N GLY A 24 18.97 9.01 -18.30
CA GLY A 24 19.69 7.95 -17.59
C GLY A 24 18.73 7.08 -16.78
N LYS A 25 19.26 6.18 -15.97
CA LYS A 25 18.44 5.24 -15.18
C LYS A 25 18.01 5.87 -13.85
N PHE A 26 16.72 6.13 -13.69
CA PHE A 26 16.14 6.70 -12.46
C PHE A 26 15.09 5.76 -11.87
N THR A 27 15.28 5.34 -10.63
CA THR A 27 14.27 4.58 -9.90
C THR A 27 13.14 5.51 -9.45
N LEU A 28 11.94 5.31 -10.00
CA LEU A 28 10.74 6.05 -9.62
C LEU A 28 10.24 5.62 -8.22
N LYS A 29 9.33 6.39 -7.62
CA LYS A 29 8.66 5.99 -6.37
C LYS A 29 7.95 4.63 -6.46
N SER A 30 7.56 4.21 -7.67
CA SER A 30 6.96 2.90 -7.95
C SER A 30 7.98 1.76 -8.04
N GLY A 31 9.29 2.03 -7.94
CA GLY A 31 10.35 1.06 -8.18
C GLY A 31 10.71 0.86 -9.65
N ILE A 32 9.87 1.33 -10.58
CA ILE A 32 10.13 1.28 -12.03
C ILE A 32 11.38 2.10 -12.37
N ILE A 33 12.26 1.53 -13.19
CA ILE A 33 13.43 2.25 -13.72
C ILE A 33 12.99 3.05 -14.94
N SER A 34 13.00 4.37 -14.83
CA SER A 34 12.71 5.29 -15.91
C SER A 34 13.99 5.74 -16.62
N PRO A 35 13.99 5.87 -17.96
CA PRO A 35 15.12 6.40 -18.71
C PRO A 35 15.25 7.93 -18.62
N PHE A 36 14.29 8.58 -17.95
CA PHE A 36 14.28 10.02 -17.74
C PHE A 36 13.64 10.42 -16.42
N TYR A 37 14.06 11.57 -15.91
CA TYR A 37 13.50 12.20 -14.71
C TYR A 37 13.25 13.68 -14.95
N ILE A 38 12.08 14.15 -14.51
CA ILE A 38 11.66 15.54 -14.64
C ILE A 38 11.57 16.09 -13.23
N ASP A 39 12.39 17.10 -12.94
CA ASP A 39 12.44 17.78 -11.66
C ASP A 39 12.25 19.27 -11.86
N LEU A 40 11.01 19.73 -11.67
CA LEU A 40 10.66 21.13 -11.89
C LEU A 40 10.83 21.99 -10.62
N ARG A 41 11.34 21.44 -9.51
CA ARG A 41 11.45 22.18 -8.25
C ARG A 41 12.37 23.40 -8.36
N ASP A 42 13.46 23.26 -9.10
CA ASP A 42 14.48 24.31 -9.21
C ASP A 42 14.06 25.47 -10.12
N ILE A 43 12.97 25.34 -10.90
CA ILE A 43 12.54 26.40 -11.83
C ILE A 43 12.25 27.72 -11.10
N VAL A 44 11.86 27.66 -9.83
CA VAL A 44 11.56 28.84 -9.00
C VAL A 44 12.79 29.75 -8.80
N SER A 45 14.00 29.22 -9.00
CA SER A 45 15.25 29.96 -8.99
C SER A 45 15.50 30.76 -10.28
N TYR A 46 14.66 30.59 -11.30
CA TYR A 46 14.81 31.20 -12.62
C TYR A 46 13.55 31.99 -13.01
N PRO A 47 13.47 33.30 -12.68
CA PRO A 47 12.27 34.11 -12.91
C PRO A 47 11.75 34.10 -14.36
N GLU A 48 12.65 34.03 -15.35
CA GLU A 48 12.26 33.91 -16.77
C GLU A 48 11.49 32.60 -17.04
N ILE A 49 11.94 31.47 -16.47
CA ILE A 49 11.32 30.15 -16.64
C ILE A 49 9.99 30.09 -15.89
N VAL A 50 9.91 30.72 -14.71
CA VAL A 50 8.64 30.88 -13.97
C VAL A 50 7.62 31.64 -14.82
N GLU A 51 8.00 32.77 -15.40
CA GLU A 51 7.10 33.55 -16.25
C GLU A 51 6.63 32.73 -17.46
N MET A 52 7.53 31.98 -18.13
CA MET A 52 7.15 31.08 -19.22
C MET A 52 6.15 30.00 -18.77
N ALA A 53 6.43 29.31 -17.66
CA ALA A 53 5.56 28.26 -17.13
C ALA A 53 4.17 28.82 -16.78
N VAL A 54 4.12 29.97 -16.11
CA VAL A 54 2.88 30.66 -15.72
C VAL A 54 2.06 31.03 -16.94
N MET A 55 2.66 31.62 -17.97
CA MET A 55 1.94 32.01 -19.18
C MET A 55 1.39 30.81 -19.96
N LEU A 56 2.13 29.70 -19.99
CA LEU A 56 1.68 28.45 -20.60
C LEU A 56 0.54 27.80 -19.81
N LEU A 57 0.62 27.81 -18.48
CA LEU A 57 -0.47 27.34 -17.61
C LEU A 57 -1.72 28.22 -17.78
N ILE A 58 -1.58 29.54 -17.78
CA ILE A 58 -2.70 30.48 -18.02
C ILE A 58 -3.39 30.17 -19.35
N ASP A 59 -2.64 29.84 -20.40
CA ASP A 59 -3.23 29.47 -21.69
C ASP A 59 -4.13 28.24 -21.60
N LYS A 60 -3.74 27.23 -20.79
CA LYS A 60 -4.55 26.03 -20.52
C LYS A 60 -5.74 26.28 -19.60
N ILE A 61 -5.71 27.36 -18.82
CA ILE A 61 -6.76 27.72 -17.86
C ILE A 61 -7.90 28.50 -18.53
N LYS A 62 -7.66 29.11 -19.70
CA LYS A 62 -8.67 29.90 -20.42
C LYS A 62 -9.92 29.07 -20.71
N GLY A 63 -11.07 29.58 -20.28
CA GLY A 63 -12.37 28.95 -20.51
C GLY A 63 -12.78 27.90 -19.48
N LEU A 64 -11.94 27.61 -18.48
CA LEU A 64 -12.31 26.75 -17.35
C LEU A 64 -13.16 27.53 -16.32
N GLY A 65 -14.12 26.86 -15.68
CA GLY A 65 -15.03 27.46 -14.71
C GLY A 65 -14.64 27.13 -13.25
N PHE A 66 -14.06 28.10 -12.55
CA PHE A 66 -13.61 27.97 -11.16
C PHE A 66 -13.59 29.33 -10.44
N GLU A 67 -13.71 29.34 -9.12
CA GLU A 67 -13.69 30.57 -8.30
C GLU A 67 -12.40 30.74 -7.49
N VAL A 68 -11.70 29.64 -7.22
CA VAL A 68 -10.42 29.63 -6.50
C VAL A 68 -9.44 28.67 -7.18
N LEU A 69 -8.15 28.84 -6.94
CA LEU A 69 -7.13 27.91 -7.42
C LEU A 69 -6.21 27.47 -6.27
N THR A 70 -5.60 26.30 -6.43
CA THR A 70 -4.59 25.75 -5.52
C THR A 70 -3.43 25.18 -6.30
N GLY A 71 -2.24 25.17 -5.70
CA GLY A 71 -1.08 24.46 -6.23
C GLY A 71 -0.67 23.34 -5.29
N ILE A 72 -0.46 22.14 -5.83
CA ILE A 72 0.06 21.01 -5.06
C ILE A 72 1.49 21.36 -4.57
N PRO A 73 1.78 21.27 -3.26
CA PRO A 73 3.11 21.60 -2.74
C PRO A 73 4.22 20.67 -3.25
N TYR A 74 5.44 21.14 -3.55
CA TYR A 74 5.97 22.50 -3.38
C TYR A 74 6.15 23.26 -4.69
N THR A 75 6.32 22.60 -5.84
CA THR A 75 6.64 23.27 -7.11
C THR A 75 5.48 24.09 -7.66
N ALA A 76 4.26 23.54 -7.64
CA ALA A 76 3.12 24.17 -8.27
C ALA A 76 2.56 25.33 -7.44
N LEU A 77 2.81 25.35 -6.13
CA LEU A 77 2.30 26.40 -5.23
C LEU A 77 2.87 27.81 -5.54
N PRO A 78 4.20 28.01 -5.71
CA PRO A 78 4.76 29.28 -6.18
C PRO A 78 4.19 29.73 -7.53
N LEU A 79 4.04 28.81 -8.49
CA LEU A 79 3.46 29.12 -9.80
C LEU A 79 2.00 29.56 -9.67
N SER A 80 1.24 28.85 -8.84
CA SER A 80 -0.16 29.15 -8.53
C SER A 80 -0.32 30.53 -7.88
N ALA A 81 0.63 30.93 -7.02
CA ALA A 81 0.64 32.28 -6.45
C ALA A 81 0.83 33.36 -7.52
N VAL A 82 1.72 33.14 -8.49
CA VAL A 82 1.91 34.08 -9.61
C VAL A 82 0.69 34.10 -10.55
N ILE A 83 0.09 32.94 -10.85
CA ILE A 83 -1.16 32.85 -11.64
C ILE A 83 -2.29 33.60 -10.93
N SER A 84 -2.47 33.36 -9.62
CA SER A 84 -3.44 34.03 -8.76
C SER A 84 -3.29 35.55 -8.84
N GLN A 85 -2.06 36.05 -8.73
CA GLN A 85 -1.77 37.48 -8.82
C GLN A 85 -2.08 38.06 -10.21
N LYS A 86 -1.70 37.37 -11.29
CA LYS A 86 -1.92 37.84 -12.67
C LYS A 86 -3.38 37.82 -13.10
N LEU A 87 -4.13 36.80 -12.69
CA LEU A 87 -5.54 36.63 -13.05
C LEU A 87 -6.51 37.25 -12.03
N ASN A 88 -6.00 37.77 -10.91
CA ASN A 88 -6.78 38.27 -9.79
C ASN A 88 -7.80 37.22 -9.26
N ILE A 89 -7.33 35.98 -9.09
CA ILE A 89 -8.13 34.84 -8.59
C ILE A 89 -7.60 34.44 -7.22
N PRO A 90 -8.44 34.21 -6.20
CA PRO A 90 -7.99 33.78 -4.87
C PRO A 90 -7.20 32.46 -4.90
N LEU A 91 -6.04 32.45 -4.24
CA LEU A 91 -5.26 31.24 -3.97
C LEU A 91 -5.67 30.64 -2.62
N ILE A 92 -5.98 29.35 -2.63
CA ILE A 92 -6.02 28.50 -1.43
C ILE A 92 -4.87 27.50 -1.51
N TYR A 93 -4.46 26.93 -0.38
CA TYR A 93 -3.47 25.86 -0.39
C TYR A 93 -3.63 24.91 0.80
N ILE A 94 -3.21 23.67 0.60
CA ILE A 94 -3.23 22.65 1.64
C ILE A 94 -1.86 22.61 2.32
N ARG A 95 -1.87 22.58 3.65
CA ARG A 95 -0.64 22.35 4.41
C ARG A 95 -0.33 20.85 4.42
N LYS A 96 0.94 20.53 4.14
CA LYS A 96 1.43 19.13 4.10
C LYS A 96 1.67 18.53 5.49
N GLU A 97 1.77 19.37 6.52
CA GLU A 97 2.10 18.98 7.90
C GLU A 97 0.91 19.28 8.82
N GLU A 98 0.44 18.27 9.57
CA GLU A 98 -0.56 18.46 10.62
C GLU A 98 0.05 19.21 11.82
N LYS A 99 -0.66 20.22 12.34
CA LYS A 99 -0.28 20.87 13.60
C LYS A 99 -0.88 20.07 14.77
N SER A 100 -0.10 19.88 15.82
CA SER A 100 -0.57 19.35 17.12
C SER A 100 -1.44 20.32 17.91
N TYR A 101 -1.45 21.63 17.59
CA TYR A 101 -2.25 22.66 18.25
C TYR A 101 -2.76 23.74 17.27
N GLY A 102 -4.05 24.12 17.39
CA GLY A 102 -4.73 25.14 16.58
C GLY A 102 -6.03 24.63 15.92
N THR A 103 -6.77 25.50 15.22
CA THR A 103 -7.96 25.09 14.45
C THR A 103 -7.57 24.06 13.38
N ALA A 104 -8.20 22.87 13.42
CA ALA A 104 -7.90 21.68 12.62
C ALA A 104 -8.20 21.78 11.10
N LYS A 105 -8.21 23.00 10.53
CA LYS A 105 -8.43 23.20 9.10
C LYS A 105 -7.15 22.96 8.32
N ASN A 106 -7.21 22.04 7.36
CA ASN A 106 -6.05 21.66 6.54
C ASN A 106 -5.85 22.60 5.34
N VAL A 107 -6.91 23.31 4.95
CA VAL A 107 -6.90 24.29 3.84
C VAL A 107 -6.73 25.71 4.38
N ILE A 108 -5.74 26.43 3.85
CA ILE A 108 -5.48 27.84 4.12
C ILE A 108 -6.03 28.69 2.99
N GLY A 109 -6.68 29.80 3.37
CA GLY A 109 -7.29 30.76 2.44
C GLY A 109 -8.76 31.02 2.77
N ARG A 110 -9.38 31.95 2.06
CA ARG A 110 -10.82 32.21 2.17
C ARG A 110 -11.56 31.35 1.16
N ILE A 111 -12.41 30.47 1.67
CA ILE A 111 -13.22 29.55 0.88
C ILE A 111 -14.69 29.96 1.04
N ALA A 112 -15.36 30.22 -0.09
CA ALA A 112 -16.82 30.29 -0.09
C ALA A 112 -17.37 28.85 -0.13
N LYS A 113 -18.47 28.58 0.60
CA LYS A 113 -19.11 27.25 0.55
C LYS A 113 -19.46 26.89 -0.90
N ASN A 114 -19.19 25.64 -1.28
CA ASN A 114 -19.45 25.10 -2.62
C ASN A 114 -18.65 25.78 -3.75
N SER A 115 -17.53 26.44 -3.45
CA SER A 115 -16.63 26.95 -4.48
C SER A 115 -16.00 25.80 -5.27
N LYS A 116 -15.80 26.00 -6.57
CA LYS A 116 -15.00 25.13 -7.42
C LYS A 116 -13.55 25.61 -7.42
N CYS A 117 -12.65 24.66 -7.18
CA CYS A 117 -11.22 24.88 -7.17
C CYS A 117 -10.56 24.28 -8.40
N LEU A 118 -9.72 25.07 -9.05
CA LEU A 118 -8.76 24.60 -10.05
C LEU A 118 -7.51 24.07 -9.34
N VAL A 119 -7.07 22.86 -9.67
CA VAL A 119 -5.84 22.28 -9.11
C VAL A 119 -4.70 22.41 -10.11
N ILE A 120 -3.61 23.06 -9.71
CA ILE A 120 -2.37 23.15 -10.49
C ILE A 120 -1.34 22.17 -9.92
N ASP A 121 -0.66 21.44 -10.80
CA ASP A 121 0.49 20.63 -10.43
C ASP A 121 1.64 20.80 -11.44
N ASP A 122 2.84 20.35 -11.10
CA ASP A 122 4.00 20.43 -11.98
C ASP A 122 4.05 19.24 -12.95
N VAL A 123 3.92 18.02 -12.44
CA VAL A 123 4.05 16.79 -13.22
C VAL A 123 2.92 15.81 -12.88
N ILE A 124 2.44 15.04 -13.86
CA ILE A 124 1.57 13.88 -13.61
C ILE A 124 2.21 12.59 -14.09
N THR A 125 2.16 11.56 -13.25
CA THR A 125 2.60 10.20 -13.57
C THR A 125 1.44 9.21 -13.55
N THR A 126 0.87 8.88 -12.39
CA THR A 126 -0.29 7.97 -12.27
C THR A 126 -1.59 8.70 -11.92
N GLY A 127 -1.50 9.97 -11.51
CA GLY A 127 -2.65 10.77 -11.06
C GLY A 127 -3.02 10.62 -9.58
N GLU A 128 -2.51 9.60 -8.88
CA GLU A 128 -2.92 9.27 -7.50
C GLU A 128 -2.64 10.37 -6.48
N SER A 129 -1.47 11.03 -6.55
CA SER A 129 -1.13 12.13 -5.62
C SER A 129 -2.06 13.33 -5.74
N LYS A 130 -2.75 13.47 -6.88
CA LYS A 130 -3.72 14.53 -7.11
C LYS A 130 -5.05 14.19 -6.45
N ILE A 131 -5.45 12.92 -6.47
CA ILE A 131 -6.65 12.43 -5.78
C ILE A 131 -6.55 12.71 -4.27
N GLU A 132 -5.40 12.48 -3.64
CA GLU A 132 -5.21 12.81 -2.21
C GLU A 132 -5.47 14.30 -1.90
N THR A 133 -5.01 15.19 -2.78
CA THR A 133 -5.25 16.64 -2.66
C THR A 133 -6.71 16.98 -2.87
N ILE A 134 -7.35 16.35 -3.86
CA ILE A 134 -8.75 16.58 -4.20
C ILE A 134 -9.67 16.11 -3.08
N ASP A 135 -9.46 14.90 -2.55
CA ASP A 135 -10.24 14.33 -1.44
C ASP A 135 -10.21 15.28 -0.22
N GLN A 136 -9.06 15.89 0.06
CA GLN A 136 -8.93 16.88 1.14
C GLN A 136 -9.75 18.15 0.87
N LEU A 137 -9.70 18.70 -0.35
CA LEU A 137 -10.51 19.86 -0.74
C LEU A 137 -12.01 19.55 -0.67
N GLU A 138 -12.42 18.40 -1.19
CA GLU A 138 -13.82 17.98 -1.19
C GLU A 138 -14.34 17.75 0.23
N SER A 139 -13.51 17.22 1.14
CA SER A 139 -13.87 17.06 2.56
C SER A 139 -14.15 18.40 3.27
N GLU A 140 -13.58 19.50 2.76
CA GLU A 140 -13.76 20.87 3.27
C GLU A 140 -14.86 21.63 2.48
N GLY A 141 -15.61 20.92 1.62
CA GLY A 141 -16.73 21.47 0.83
C GLY A 141 -16.30 22.26 -0.40
N VAL A 142 -15.09 22.02 -0.91
CA VAL A 142 -14.54 22.64 -2.13
C VAL A 142 -14.56 21.61 -3.25
N GLY A 143 -15.38 21.83 -4.28
CA GLY A 143 -15.45 20.92 -5.42
C GLY A 143 -14.24 21.10 -6.35
N VAL A 144 -13.81 20.02 -7.01
CA VAL A 144 -12.77 20.08 -8.06
C VAL A 144 -13.32 19.50 -9.35
N SER A 145 -13.06 20.17 -10.48
CA SER A 145 -13.41 19.65 -11.81
C SER A 145 -12.21 19.56 -12.74
N ASP A 146 -11.27 20.49 -12.63
CA ASP A 146 -10.18 20.64 -13.59
C ASP A 146 -8.82 20.63 -12.89
N ILE A 147 -7.88 19.95 -13.53
CA ILE A 147 -6.51 19.79 -13.09
C ILE A 147 -5.62 20.25 -14.23
N VAL A 148 -4.71 21.19 -13.99
CA VAL A 148 -3.77 21.69 -14.99
C VAL A 148 -2.35 21.36 -14.57
N VAL A 149 -1.58 20.77 -15.47
CA VAL A 149 -0.20 20.34 -15.23
C VAL A 149 0.77 20.90 -16.26
N ILE A 150 2.03 21.11 -15.86
CA ILE A 150 3.08 21.49 -16.82
C ILE A 150 3.40 20.29 -17.70
N VAL A 151 3.79 19.17 -17.10
CA VAL A 151 4.22 17.99 -17.85
C VAL A 151 3.36 16.77 -17.56
N ASP A 152 2.77 16.23 -18.62
CA ASP A 152 2.14 14.91 -18.59
C ASP A 152 3.13 13.82 -19.00
N ARG A 153 3.62 13.08 -18.01
CA ARG A 153 4.47 11.91 -18.22
C ARG A 153 3.74 10.59 -17.96
N SER A 154 2.41 10.61 -18.01
CA SER A 154 1.56 9.43 -17.89
C SER A 154 1.32 8.78 -19.25
N HIS A 155 0.91 7.51 -19.24
CA HIS A 155 0.36 6.88 -20.44
C HIS A 155 -1.08 7.33 -20.70
N ASP A 156 -1.92 7.32 -19.65
CA ASP A 156 -3.36 7.55 -19.73
C ASP A 156 -3.94 8.36 -18.55
N GLY A 157 -3.14 9.20 -17.91
CA GLY A 157 -3.54 9.98 -16.73
C GLY A 157 -4.81 10.82 -16.96
N ALA A 158 -5.01 11.33 -18.19
CA ALA A 158 -6.25 12.01 -18.56
C ALA A 158 -7.48 11.09 -18.49
N LYS A 159 -7.36 9.84 -18.97
CA LYS A 159 -8.44 8.85 -18.93
C LYS A 159 -8.70 8.38 -17.51
N TYR A 160 -7.65 8.15 -16.71
CA TYR A 160 -7.76 7.80 -15.30
C TYR A 160 -8.54 8.87 -14.52
N LEU A 161 -8.17 10.14 -14.66
CA LEU A 161 -8.84 11.26 -14.00
C LEU A 161 -10.27 11.46 -14.51
N ALA A 162 -10.52 11.31 -15.81
CA ALA A 162 -11.87 11.39 -16.38
C ALA A 162 -12.80 10.31 -15.81
N GLY A 163 -12.29 9.09 -15.57
CA GLY A 163 -13.02 8.01 -14.91
C GLY A 163 -13.39 8.31 -13.44
N LYS A 164 -12.79 9.35 -12.84
CA LYS A 164 -13.10 9.87 -11.51
C LYS A 164 -13.91 11.18 -11.54
N GLY A 165 -14.25 11.67 -12.73
CA GLY A 165 -14.99 12.93 -12.91
C GLY A 165 -14.13 14.19 -13.00
N TYR A 166 -12.81 14.07 -13.18
CA TYR A 166 -11.89 15.20 -13.30
C TYR A 166 -11.30 15.32 -14.70
N ASN A 167 -11.17 16.55 -15.19
CA ASN A 167 -10.55 16.84 -16.48
C ASN A 167 -9.07 17.22 -16.29
N LEU A 168 -8.18 16.55 -17.03
CA LEU A 168 -6.76 16.87 -17.05
C LEU A 168 -6.40 17.73 -18.26
N HIS A 169 -5.67 18.82 -18.01
CA HIS A 169 -5.11 19.70 -19.03
C HIS A 169 -3.60 19.77 -18.85
N SER A 170 -2.83 19.43 -19.87
CA SER A 170 -1.36 19.49 -19.82
C SER A 170 -0.80 20.54 -20.77
N VAL A 171 0.26 21.23 -20.36
CA VAL A 171 1.02 22.13 -21.24
C VAL A 171 1.74 21.33 -22.32
N VAL A 172 2.42 20.25 -21.91
CA VAL A 172 3.17 19.37 -22.80
C VAL A 172 3.19 17.93 -22.26
N THR A 173 3.28 16.95 -23.15
CA THR A 173 3.54 15.55 -22.79
C THR A 173 5.04 15.23 -22.78
N ALA A 174 5.46 14.19 -22.04
CA ALA A 174 6.85 13.73 -22.05
C ALA A 174 7.32 13.28 -23.46
N VAL A 175 6.40 12.75 -24.26
CA VAL A 175 6.67 12.36 -25.66
C VAL A 175 6.93 13.59 -26.54
N GLU A 176 6.08 14.62 -26.46
CA GLU A 176 6.30 15.87 -27.18
C GLU A 176 7.59 16.57 -26.73
N MET A 177 7.89 16.51 -25.43
CA MET A 177 9.15 17.04 -24.88
C MET A 177 10.37 16.33 -25.48
N ALA A 178 10.35 15.00 -25.54
CA ALA A 178 11.43 14.23 -26.16
C ALA A 178 11.60 14.54 -27.66
N GLU A 179 10.49 14.71 -28.39
CA GLU A 179 10.53 15.12 -29.81
C GLU A 179 11.21 16.48 -30.00
N VAL A 180 10.87 17.48 -29.19
CA VAL A 180 11.47 18.81 -29.26
C VAL A 180 12.97 18.76 -28.94
N LEU A 181 13.37 17.98 -27.94
CA LEU A 181 14.78 17.82 -27.58
C LEU A 181 15.57 17.09 -28.67
N PHE A 182 14.97 16.09 -29.33
CA PHE A 182 15.57 15.39 -30.46
C PHE A 182 15.75 16.30 -31.67
N SER A 183 14.73 17.08 -32.04
CA SER A 183 14.79 17.98 -33.21
C SER A 183 15.83 19.09 -33.06
N HIS A 184 16.20 19.44 -31.82
CA HIS A 184 17.26 20.40 -31.50
C HIS A 184 18.62 19.75 -31.15
N GLY A 185 18.77 18.44 -31.38
CA GLY A 185 20.03 17.73 -31.16
C GLY A 185 20.45 17.62 -29.69
N LYS A 186 19.52 17.79 -28.73
CA LYS A 186 19.78 17.65 -27.29
C LYS A 186 19.79 16.19 -26.83
N ILE A 187 19.10 15.31 -27.56
CA ILE A 187 19.11 13.85 -27.35
C ILE A 187 19.23 13.12 -28.69
N GLY A 188 19.75 11.89 -28.65
CA GLY A 188 19.80 10.98 -29.80
C GLY A 188 18.46 10.29 -30.07
N SER A 189 18.34 9.68 -31.26
CA SER A 189 17.13 8.92 -31.65
C SER A 189 16.87 7.71 -30.76
N GLU A 190 17.91 7.05 -30.27
CA GLU A 190 17.80 5.92 -29.34
C GLU A 190 17.08 6.32 -28.06
N LEU A 191 17.53 7.40 -27.41
CA LEU A 191 16.97 7.89 -26.16
C LEU A 191 15.55 8.43 -26.35
N LYS A 192 15.27 9.10 -27.47
CA LYS A 192 13.90 9.49 -27.84
C LYS A 192 12.97 8.27 -27.88
N ASN A 193 13.38 7.23 -28.62
CA ASN A 193 12.59 6.00 -28.74
C ASN A 193 12.44 5.29 -27.39
N GLU A 194 13.47 5.33 -26.53
CA GLU A 194 13.42 4.78 -25.17
C GLU A 194 12.35 5.48 -24.31
N VAL A 195 12.28 6.82 -24.36
CA VAL A 195 11.24 7.60 -23.67
C VAL A 195 9.84 7.26 -24.21
N GLU A 196 9.67 7.22 -25.53
CA GLU A 196 8.38 6.87 -26.14
C GLU A 196 7.91 5.46 -25.75
N ASN A 197 8.82 4.48 -25.81
CA ASN A 197 8.52 3.10 -25.45
C ASN A 197 8.21 2.99 -23.95
N PHE A 198 8.96 3.70 -23.10
CA PHE A 198 8.70 3.73 -21.66
C PHE A 198 7.29 4.26 -21.36
N ILE A 199 6.89 5.39 -21.97
CA ILE A 199 5.54 5.95 -21.75
C ILE A 199 4.46 5.04 -22.33
N LYS A 200 4.65 4.43 -23.49
CA LYS A 200 3.70 3.45 -24.06
C LYS A 200 3.52 2.22 -23.17
N ASN A 201 4.59 1.75 -22.54
CA ASN A 201 4.59 0.57 -21.70
C ASN A 201 4.33 0.88 -20.21
N MET A 202 4.12 2.14 -19.84
CA MET A 202 3.92 2.52 -18.44
C MET A 202 2.66 1.90 -17.82
N ASN A 203 1.66 1.58 -18.65
CA ASN A 203 0.47 0.84 -18.22
C ASN A 203 0.62 -0.66 -18.34
N THR A 204 1.50 -1.20 -19.19
CA THR A 204 1.78 -2.64 -19.20
C THR A 204 2.68 -3.07 -18.04
N GLU A 205 3.25 -2.12 -17.28
CA GLU A 205 3.98 -2.39 -16.04
C GLU A 205 3.21 -1.97 -14.77
N GLY A 206 2.07 -1.27 -14.91
CA GLY A 206 1.20 -0.84 -13.81
C GLY A 206 -0.20 -1.49 -13.78
N GLU A 207 -0.69 -1.97 -14.92
CA GLU A 207 -1.89 -2.79 -15.08
C GLU A 207 -1.50 -4.05 -15.85
N ASP A 208 -1.63 -5.21 -15.20
CA ASP A 208 -1.62 -6.53 -15.83
C ASP A 208 -0.50 -6.83 -16.85
N LYS A 209 0.77 -6.64 -16.46
CA LYS A 209 1.63 -7.82 -16.61
C LYS A 209 1.06 -8.82 -15.61
N ALA A 210 0.33 -9.80 -16.13
CA ALA A 210 0.40 -11.15 -15.58
C ALA A 210 1.89 -11.59 -15.63
N GLU A 211 2.75 -10.95 -14.84
CA GLU A 211 3.89 -11.65 -14.27
C GLU A 211 3.26 -12.89 -13.68
N SER A 212 3.71 -14.05 -14.16
CA SER A 212 3.32 -15.33 -13.60
C SER A 212 3.31 -15.15 -12.09
N ALA A 213 2.14 -15.28 -11.48
CA ALA A 213 1.97 -15.10 -10.03
C ALA A 213 3.18 -15.76 -9.37
N PRO A 214 3.97 -15.02 -8.55
CA PRO A 214 5.19 -15.57 -7.98
C PRO A 214 4.84 -16.93 -7.40
N VAL A 215 5.57 -17.96 -7.86
CA VAL A 215 5.29 -19.33 -7.46
C VAL A 215 5.33 -19.35 -5.95
N ALA A 216 4.18 -19.64 -5.33
CA ALA A 216 4.01 -19.63 -3.88
C ALA A 216 5.19 -20.39 -3.25
N ASN A 217 5.89 -19.79 -2.27
CA ASN A 217 7.03 -20.45 -1.65
C ASN A 217 6.61 -21.78 -0.98
N LYS A 218 7.58 -22.62 -0.64
CA LYS A 218 7.31 -23.94 -0.04
C LYS A 218 6.36 -23.83 1.16
N MET A 219 6.62 -22.90 2.07
CA MET A 219 5.79 -22.72 3.27
C MET A 219 4.36 -22.30 2.94
N THR A 220 4.16 -21.42 1.96
CA THR A 220 2.83 -21.04 1.48
C THR A 220 2.09 -22.24 0.89
N ARG A 221 2.77 -23.10 0.13
CA ARG A 221 2.15 -24.31 -0.43
C ARG A 221 1.76 -25.31 0.67
N ASP A 222 2.65 -25.57 1.62
CA ASP A 222 2.39 -26.46 2.76
C ASP A 222 1.19 -25.97 3.59
N LEU A 223 1.05 -24.65 3.75
CA LEU A 223 -0.09 -24.04 4.40
C LEU A 223 -1.38 -24.19 3.60
N LEU A 224 -1.35 -23.94 2.28
CA LEU A 224 -2.50 -24.14 1.41
C LEU A 224 -2.97 -25.59 1.40
N GLU A 225 -2.05 -26.55 1.31
CA GLU A 225 -2.35 -27.98 1.43
C GLU A 225 -2.98 -28.31 2.78
N THR A 226 -2.53 -27.65 3.85
CA THR A 226 -3.11 -27.81 5.19
C THR A 226 -4.52 -27.25 5.28
N ILE A 227 -4.76 -26.07 4.73
CA ILE A 227 -6.08 -25.42 4.65
C ILE A 227 -7.06 -26.31 3.90
N GLU A 228 -6.67 -26.81 2.73
CA GLU A 228 -7.51 -27.65 1.87
C GLU A 228 -7.80 -29.00 2.52
N ARG A 229 -6.76 -29.72 2.95
CA ARG A 229 -6.90 -31.05 3.59
C ARG A 229 -7.79 -31.01 4.83
N LYS A 230 -7.70 -29.95 5.63
CA LYS A 230 -8.47 -29.81 6.87
C LYS A 230 -9.76 -29.02 6.69
N GLU A 231 -10.04 -28.50 5.49
CA GLU A 231 -11.18 -27.62 5.21
C GLU A 231 -11.33 -26.53 6.29
N THR A 232 -10.24 -25.80 6.53
CA THR A 232 -10.22 -24.74 7.53
C THR A 232 -9.24 -23.65 7.14
N ASN A 233 -9.71 -22.41 7.21
CA ASN A 233 -8.95 -21.19 7.07
C ASN A 233 -8.91 -20.40 8.38
N LEU A 234 -9.04 -21.12 9.50
CA LEU A 234 -8.98 -20.55 10.85
C LEU A 234 -7.55 -20.60 11.40
N VAL A 235 -7.09 -19.45 11.90
CA VAL A 235 -5.90 -19.30 12.74
C VAL A 235 -6.36 -19.03 14.18
N LEU A 236 -5.96 -19.88 15.13
CA LEU A 236 -6.21 -19.62 16.55
C LEU A 236 -5.11 -18.72 17.11
N SER A 237 -5.46 -17.55 17.62
CA SER A 237 -4.56 -16.71 18.44
C SER A 237 -4.68 -17.16 19.89
N LEU A 238 -3.76 -18.00 20.37
CA LEU A 238 -3.85 -18.54 21.72
C LEU A 238 -3.00 -17.72 22.70
N ASP A 239 -3.60 -16.65 23.21
CA ASP A 239 -2.94 -15.70 24.10
C ASP A 239 -3.30 -16.01 25.56
N VAL A 240 -2.67 -17.04 26.14
CA VAL A 240 -2.81 -17.44 27.56
C VAL A 240 -1.44 -17.53 28.24
N GLU A 241 -1.40 -17.27 29.54
CA GLU A 241 -0.14 -16.98 30.26
C GLU A 241 0.55 -18.21 30.87
N ASN A 242 -0.08 -19.38 30.83
CA ASN A 242 0.49 -20.62 31.39
C ASN A 242 0.36 -21.81 30.45
N GLN A 243 1.33 -22.74 30.52
CA GLN A 243 1.40 -23.90 29.65
C GLN A 243 0.22 -24.87 29.81
N LYS A 244 -0.29 -25.04 31.02
CA LYS A 244 -1.40 -25.97 31.29
C LYS A 244 -2.64 -25.58 30.49
N ASP A 245 -3.08 -24.34 30.61
CA ASP A 245 -4.23 -23.82 29.89
C ASP A 245 -3.94 -23.77 28.38
N PHE A 246 -2.71 -23.38 27.99
CA PHE A 246 -2.29 -23.36 26.60
C PHE A 246 -2.49 -24.72 25.93
N PHE A 247 -1.94 -25.79 26.50
CA PHE A 247 -2.05 -27.13 25.90
C PHE A 247 -3.44 -27.74 26.03
N GLU A 248 -4.18 -27.47 27.13
CA GLU A 248 -5.57 -27.91 27.25
C GLU A 248 -6.46 -27.29 26.15
N ILE A 249 -6.35 -25.98 25.94
CA ILE A 249 -7.13 -25.28 24.91
C ILE A 249 -6.69 -25.74 23.52
N LEU A 250 -5.38 -25.84 23.28
CA LEU A 250 -4.84 -26.30 22.00
C LEU A 250 -5.35 -27.69 21.65
N ASP A 251 -5.29 -28.65 22.57
CA ASP A 251 -5.71 -30.03 22.30
C ASP A 251 -7.20 -30.14 21.92
N ARG A 252 -8.05 -29.24 22.45
CA ARG A 252 -9.48 -29.18 22.11
C ARG A 252 -9.77 -28.45 20.79
N THR A 253 -8.90 -27.53 20.38
CA THR A 253 -9.13 -26.64 19.22
C THR A 253 -8.34 -27.03 17.98
N ALA A 254 -7.22 -27.72 18.15
CA ALA A 254 -6.30 -28.15 17.08
C ALA A 254 -6.97 -28.90 15.91
N PRO A 255 -8.01 -29.73 16.10
CA PRO A 255 -8.74 -30.32 14.97
C PRO A 255 -9.38 -29.31 14.01
N HIS A 256 -9.66 -28.09 14.46
CA HIS A 256 -10.44 -27.08 13.71
C HIS A 256 -9.58 -26.01 13.03
N ILE A 257 -8.28 -25.95 13.29
CA ILE A 257 -7.41 -24.86 12.84
C ILE A 257 -6.44 -25.32 11.75
N ALA A 258 -6.09 -24.42 10.83
CA ALA A 258 -4.98 -24.63 9.90
C ALA A 258 -3.66 -24.15 10.51
N MET A 259 -3.73 -23.18 11.41
CA MET A 259 -2.54 -22.57 12.02
C MET A 259 -2.80 -22.18 13.47
N LEU A 260 -1.80 -22.35 14.32
CA LEU A 260 -1.75 -21.81 15.66
C LEU A 260 -0.88 -20.55 15.65
N LYS A 261 -1.41 -19.44 16.13
CA LYS A 261 -0.65 -18.23 16.39
C LYS A 261 -0.34 -18.09 17.87
N THR A 262 0.93 -17.94 18.21
CA THR A 262 1.45 -17.83 19.58
C THR A 262 2.00 -16.45 19.88
N HIS A 263 2.07 -16.13 21.17
CA HIS A 263 3.00 -15.15 21.73
C HIS A 263 3.76 -15.90 22.83
N VAL A 264 4.91 -16.49 22.49
CA VAL A 264 5.64 -17.32 23.46
C VAL A 264 6.15 -16.50 24.65
N ASP A 265 6.35 -15.20 24.44
CA ASP A 265 6.88 -14.25 25.41
C ASP A 265 5.89 -13.81 26.48
N ILE A 266 4.63 -14.23 26.42
CA ILE A 266 3.65 -14.06 27.52
C ILE A 266 3.47 -15.32 28.37
N ILE A 267 4.10 -16.44 28.03
CA ILE A 267 4.01 -17.69 28.78
C ILE A 267 4.96 -17.61 29.98
N SER A 268 4.38 -17.40 31.15
CA SER A 268 5.11 -17.17 32.41
C SER A 268 5.94 -18.36 32.88
N ASP A 269 5.50 -19.58 32.57
CA ASP A 269 6.12 -20.85 32.94
C ASP A 269 6.83 -21.52 31.75
N TYR A 270 7.29 -20.76 30.74
CA TYR A 270 8.01 -21.30 29.58
C TYR A 270 9.27 -22.09 29.99
N ASP A 271 9.46 -23.25 29.37
CA ASP A 271 10.65 -24.09 29.53
C ASP A 271 11.20 -24.57 28.18
N ALA A 272 12.37 -25.23 28.22
CA ALA A 272 13.08 -25.67 27.02
C ALA A 272 12.36 -26.77 26.22
N ASP A 273 11.40 -27.47 26.84
CA ASP A 273 10.65 -28.59 26.26
C ASP A 273 9.31 -28.12 25.67
N PHE A 274 8.90 -26.87 25.91
CA PHE A 274 7.69 -26.29 25.32
C PHE A 274 7.64 -26.44 23.79
N PRO A 275 8.71 -26.13 23.03
CA PRO A 275 8.71 -26.29 21.58
C PRO A 275 8.49 -27.73 21.12
N GLU A 276 9.00 -28.71 21.86
CA GLU A 276 8.83 -30.14 21.54
C GLU A 276 7.37 -30.55 21.75
N ARG A 277 6.78 -30.20 22.89
CA ARG A 277 5.35 -30.43 23.17
C ARG A 277 4.43 -29.78 22.14
N LEU A 278 4.78 -28.59 21.66
CA LEU A 278 4.02 -27.91 20.61
C LEU A 278 4.19 -28.63 19.25
N ARG A 279 5.40 -29.06 18.91
CA ARG A 279 5.69 -29.80 17.68
C ARG A 279 4.91 -31.12 17.61
N GLU A 280 4.89 -31.89 18.70
CA GLU A 280 4.10 -33.14 18.79
C GLU A 280 2.62 -32.92 18.42
N ARG A 281 2.03 -31.81 18.90
CA ARG A 281 0.63 -31.46 18.62
C ARG A 281 0.44 -30.94 17.20
N SER A 282 1.39 -30.12 16.73
CA SER A 282 1.43 -29.66 15.34
C SER A 282 1.44 -30.83 14.36
N GLU A 283 2.28 -31.83 14.59
CA GLU A 283 2.37 -33.05 13.77
C GLU A 283 1.12 -33.93 13.91
N LYS A 284 0.66 -34.18 15.15
CA LYS A 284 -0.54 -35.00 15.43
C LYS A 284 -1.79 -34.44 14.77
N TYR A 285 -2.03 -33.14 14.89
CA TYR A 285 -3.24 -32.48 14.40
C TYR A 285 -3.04 -31.78 13.04
N ARG A 286 -1.83 -31.80 12.50
CA ARG A 286 -1.45 -31.28 11.18
C ARG A 286 -1.82 -29.82 10.96
N PHE A 287 -1.46 -28.94 11.90
CA PHE A 287 -1.55 -27.49 11.74
C PHE A 287 -0.14 -26.89 11.62
N MET A 288 -0.01 -25.62 11.22
CA MET A 288 1.28 -24.91 11.20
C MET A 288 1.37 -23.88 12.33
N VAL A 289 2.57 -23.44 12.66
CA VAL A 289 2.82 -22.53 13.80
C VAL A 289 3.28 -21.15 13.32
N LEU A 290 2.64 -20.10 13.82
CA LEU A 290 2.99 -18.70 13.60
C LEU A 290 3.31 -18.03 14.94
N GLU A 291 4.57 -17.69 15.17
CA GLU A 291 4.95 -16.87 16.30
C GLU A 291 4.74 -15.38 15.95
N ASP A 292 3.81 -14.73 16.65
CA ASP A 292 3.38 -13.36 16.39
C ASP A 292 4.32 -12.33 17.04
N ARG A 293 5.62 -12.51 16.83
CA ARG A 293 6.67 -11.73 17.50
C ARG A 293 6.74 -10.28 17.06
N LYS A 294 6.20 -9.95 15.88
CA LYS A 294 6.23 -8.61 15.25
C LYS A 294 7.65 -8.02 15.24
N PHE A 295 8.61 -8.75 14.67
CA PHE A 295 9.99 -8.27 14.55
C PHE A 295 10.05 -6.87 13.91
N ALA A 296 10.77 -5.95 14.53
CA ALA A 296 10.77 -4.53 14.15
C ALA A 296 12.12 -3.83 14.42
N ASP A 297 13.23 -4.58 14.33
CA ASP A 297 14.58 -4.10 14.59
C ASP A 297 15.47 -4.31 13.35
N ILE A 298 16.70 -3.81 13.36
CA ILE A 298 17.67 -3.99 12.27
C ILE A 298 18.06 -5.46 12.11
N GLY A 299 18.49 -5.82 10.89
CA GLY A 299 18.78 -7.21 10.49
C GLY A 299 19.66 -8.00 11.45
N ASN A 300 20.73 -7.42 11.98
CA ASN A 300 21.63 -8.13 12.90
C ASN A 300 20.95 -8.47 14.24
N THR A 301 20.16 -7.54 14.79
CA THR A 301 19.46 -7.73 16.06
C THR A 301 18.38 -8.78 15.92
N VAL A 302 17.55 -8.71 14.87
CA VAL A 302 16.48 -9.70 14.67
C VAL A 302 17.03 -11.09 14.40
N ARG A 303 18.21 -11.22 13.80
CA ARG A 303 18.89 -12.51 13.63
C ARG A 303 19.15 -13.19 14.97
N MET A 304 19.67 -12.44 15.93
CA MET A 304 19.92 -12.93 17.29
C MET A 304 18.62 -13.23 18.05
N GLN A 305 17.62 -12.36 17.93
CA GLN A 305 16.31 -12.56 18.57
C GLN A 305 15.58 -13.80 18.02
N TYR A 306 15.69 -14.05 16.71
CA TYR A 306 14.99 -15.14 16.03
C TYR A 306 15.67 -16.49 16.24
N ARG A 307 17.01 -16.54 16.17
CA ARG A 307 17.78 -17.81 16.25
C ARG A 307 18.23 -18.17 17.66
N GLY A 308 18.43 -17.18 18.52
CA GLY A 308 19.01 -17.34 19.84
C GLY A 308 18.03 -17.05 20.96
N GLY A 309 18.58 -16.56 22.08
CA GLY A 309 17.82 -16.29 23.29
C GLY A 309 17.21 -17.54 23.91
N ILE A 310 16.27 -17.31 24.83
CA ILE A 310 15.53 -18.36 25.53
C ILE A 310 14.59 -19.10 24.55
N TYR A 311 13.95 -18.35 23.65
CA TYR A 311 12.86 -18.86 22.81
C TYR A 311 13.30 -19.59 21.55
N LYS A 312 14.47 -19.27 20.97
CA LYS A 312 15.01 -19.91 19.75
C LYS A 312 13.94 -20.13 18.66
N ILE A 313 13.17 -19.09 18.38
CA ILE A 313 11.91 -19.13 17.60
C ILE A 313 12.10 -19.83 16.25
N SER A 314 13.22 -19.61 15.56
CA SER A 314 13.50 -20.23 14.26
C SER A 314 13.58 -21.76 14.29
N GLY A 315 13.77 -22.36 15.46
CA GLY A 315 13.87 -23.81 15.65
C GLY A 315 12.51 -24.53 15.71
N TRP A 316 11.39 -23.81 15.80
CA TRP A 316 10.07 -24.44 15.99
C TRP A 316 8.90 -23.74 15.32
N SER A 317 8.94 -22.42 15.12
CA SER A 317 7.86 -21.72 14.44
C SER A 317 7.99 -21.87 12.92
N ASP A 318 6.90 -22.11 12.19
CA ASP A 318 6.92 -22.18 10.72
C ASP A 318 6.95 -20.78 10.09
N PHE A 319 6.20 -19.88 10.71
CA PHE A 319 6.04 -18.49 10.27
C PHE A 319 6.34 -17.51 11.41
N VAL A 320 6.69 -16.28 11.05
CA VAL A 320 6.77 -15.16 12.00
C VAL A 320 6.11 -13.90 11.45
N THR A 321 5.65 -13.00 12.32
CA THR A 321 5.19 -11.67 11.91
C THR A 321 6.31 -10.64 11.93
N VAL A 322 6.34 -9.74 10.93
CA VAL A 322 7.43 -8.78 10.73
C VAL A 322 6.90 -7.39 10.32
N HIS A 323 7.32 -6.35 11.03
CA HIS A 323 7.10 -4.95 10.63
C HIS A 323 8.19 -4.49 9.67
N MET A 324 7.81 -3.74 8.64
CA MET A 324 8.77 -3.12 7.70
C MET A 324 9.26 -1.75 8.17
N ILE A 325 9.04 -1.38 9.43
CA ILE A 325 9.48 -0.08 9.96
C ILE A 325 11.01 0.06 9.97
N ALA A 326 11.73 -1.05 10.16
CA ALA A 326 13.20 -1.09 10.12
C ALA A 326 13.78 -1.22 8.69
N GLY A 327 12.93 -1.28 7.66
CA GLY A 327 13.33 -1.53 6.28
C GLY A 327 13.48 -3.02 5.93
N GLU A 328 13.65 -3.29 4.65
CA GLU A 328 13.62 -4.64 4.05
C GLU A 328 14.77 -5.57 4.52
N SER A 329 15.91 -5.00 4.94
CA SER A 329 17.08 -5.78 5.39
C SER A 329 16.79 -6.67 6.60
N ILE A 330 15.71 -6.40 7.34
CA ILE A 330 15.19 -7.26 8.40
C ILE A 330 14.90 -8.68 7.90
N LEU A 331 14.41 -8.83 6.65
CA LEU A 331 14.09 -10.13 6.06
C LEU A 331 15.37 -10.97 5.86
N ASN A 332 16.46 -10.34 5.40
CA ASN A 332 17.76 -11.01 5.32
C ASN A 332 18.27 -11.40 6.71
N GLY A 333 18.12 -10.52 7.71
CA GLY A 333 18.48 -10.84 9.10
C GLY A 333 17.76 -12.09 9.65
N LEU A 334 16.48 -12.23 9.33
CA LEU A 334 15.68 -13.38 9.74
C LEU A 334 16.05 -14.65 8.96
N PHE A 335 16.03 -14.57 7.62
CA PHE A 335 15.96 -15.75 6.75
C PHE A 335 17.25 -16.11 6.01
N ASP A 336 18.36 -15.38 6.19
CA ASP A 336 19.65 -15.73 5.57
C ASP A 336 20.11 -17.16 5.93
N GLY A 337 20.10 -18.07 4.95
CA GLY A 337 20.39 -19.49 5.14
C GLY A 337 19.26 -20.33 5.76
N ILE A 338 18.04 -19.81 5.84
CA ILE A 338 16.84 -20.51 6.34
C ILE A 338 15.79 -20.53 5.23
N ASN A 339 15.50 -21.71 4.67
CA ASN A 339 14.63 -21.87 3.50
C ASN A 339 13.31 -22.60 3.80
N ASP A 340 13.15 -23.13 5.01
CA ASP A 340 12.01 -23.91 5.50
C ASP A 340 11.13 -23.10 6.46
N LYS A 341 11.18 -21.77 6.36
CA LYS A 341 10.48 -20.80 7.20
C LYS A 341 10.05 -19.61 6.35
N SER A 342 8.99 -18.91 6.77
CA SER A 342 8.53 -17.72 6.05
C SER A 342 7.93 -16.67 6.99
N SER A 343 7.42 -15.59 6.44
CA SER A 343 6.86 -14.48 7.21
C SER A 343 5.52 -13.97 6.69
N PHE A 344 4.79 -13.32 7.59
CA PHE A 344 3.68 -12.44 7.27
C PHE A 344 4.03 -11.00 7.63
N LEU A 345 3.99 -10.10 6.64
CA LEU A 345 4.33 -8.69 6.85
C LEU A 345 3.12 -7.92 7.35
N LEU A 346 3.31 -7.01 8.32
CA LEU A 346 2.21 -6.17 8.83
C LEU A 346 1.90 -5.03 7.84
N ALA A 347 0.90 -5.24 6.99
CA ALA A 347 0.48 -4.28 5.98
C ALA A 347 -0.61 -3.32 6.49
N ALA A 348 -1.43 -3.75 7.46
CA ALA A 348 -2.40 -2.92 8.15
C ALA A 348 -2.66 -3.47 9.56
N MET A 349 -3.16 -2.61 10.45
CA MET A 349 -3.49 -2.97 11.84
C MET A 349 -4.90 -2.55 12.20
N SER A 350 -5.48 -3.28 13.16
CA SER A 350 -6.85 -3.09 13.63
C SER A 350 -6.97 -2.14 14.82
N SER A 351 -5.85 -1.77 15.44
CA SER A 351 -5.83 -0.83 16.56
C SER A 351 -6.17 0.58 16.11
N LYS A 352 -6.98 1.27 16.91
CA LYS A 352 -7.31 2.68 16.69
C LYS A 352 -6.04 3.55 16.71
N GLU A 353 -5.99 4.58 15.85
CA GLU A 353 -4.90 5.59 15.80
C GLU A 353 -3.50 5.04 15.49
N ASN A 354 -3.40 3.84 14.90
CA ASN A 354 -2.12 3.33 14.44
C ASN A 354 -1.55 4.17 13.29
N LEU A 355 -0.22 4.17 13.14
CA LEU A 355 0.50 4.97 12.15
C LEU A 355 0.59 4.32 10.76
N ILE A 356 -0.03 3.15 10.56
CA ILE A 356 0.00 2.46 9.26
C ILE A 356 -1.01 3.11 8.33
N ASN A 357 -0.49 3.95 7.43
CA ASN A 357 -1.25 4.61 6.38
C ASN A 357 -1.14 3.86 5.03
N GLN A 358 -1.87 4.33 4.02
CA GLN A 358 -1.90 3.68 2.71
C GLN A 358 -0.53 3.62 2.01
N ALA A 359 0.33 4.63 2.21
CA ALA A 359 1.68 4.65 1.64
C ALA A 359 2.58 3.59 2.28
N TYR A 360 2.51 3.43 3.61
CA TYR A 360 3.19 2.35 4.33
C TYR A 360 2.68 0.99 3.84
N THR A 361 1.36 0.79 3.79
CA THR A 361 0.74 -0.45 3.28
C THR A 361 1.24 -0.82 1.89
N ARG A 362 1.26 0.14 0.96
CA ARG A 362 1.77 -0.10 -0.41
C ARG A 362 3.23 -0.53 -0.38
N ARG A 363 4.08 0.17 0.37
CA ARG A 363 5.51 -0.16 0.47
C ARG A 363 5.75 -1.54 1.07
N VAL A 364 4.98 -1.94 2.07
CA VAL A 364 5.04 -3.30 2.65
C VAL A 364 4.68 -4.35 1.58
N ILE A 365 3.63 -4.11 0.81
CA ILE A 365 3.20 -5.02 -0.26
C ILE A 365 4.27 -5.14 -1.35
N ASP A 366 4.89 -4.03 -1.76
CA ASP A 366 5.96 -4.03 -2.76
C ASP A 366 7.20 -4.78 -2.26
N ILE A 367 7.58 -4.62 -0.98
CA ILE A 367 8.66 -5.40 -0.36
C ILE A 367 8.32 -6.90 -0.35
N GLY A 368 7.09 -7.26 0.02
CA GLY A 368 6.63 -8.65 -0.02
C GLY A 368 6.72 -9.25 -1.42
N ARG A 369 6.31 -8.49 -2.45
CA ARG A 369 6.43 -8.87 -3.86
C ARG A 369 7.87 -9.14 -4.27
N ALA A 370 8.82 -8.32 -3.79
CA ALA A 370 10.24 -8.47 -4.07
C ALA A 370 10.91 -9.66 -3.35
N ASN A 371 10.27 -10.22 -2.31
CA ASN A 371 10.83 -11.26 -1.44
C ASN A 371 9.93 -12.51 -1.33
N PRO A 372 9.50 -13.13 -2.44
CA PRO A 372 8.52 -14.22 -2.41
C PRO A 372 9.02 -15.47 -1.69
N SER A 373 10.35 -15.68 -1.61
CA SER A 373 10.95 -16.82 -0.91
C SER A 373 10.79 -16.77 0.61
N SER A 374 10.82 -15.57 1.20
CA SER A 374 10.77 -15.34 2.66
C SER A 374 9.47 -14.73 3.14
N VAL A 375 8.54 -14.39 2.24
CA VAL A 375 7.24 -13.79 2.54
C VAL A 375 6.11 -14.65 1.97
N SER A 376 5.24 -15.14 2.85
CA SER A 376 4.05 -15.91 2.47
C SER A 376 2.79 -15.05 2.35
N GLY A 377 2.80 -13.85 2.93
CA GLY A 377 1.65 -12.98 2.86
C GLY A 377 1.70 -11.79 3.80
N PHE A 378 0.51 -11.29 4.12
CA PHE A 378 0.33 -10.05 4.87
C PHE A 378 -0.68 -10.21 6.00
N ILE A 379 -0.39 -9.58 7.13
CA ILE A 379 -1.37 -9.26 8.16
C ILE A 379 -2.09 -7.97 7.72
N GLY A 380 -3.41 -8.03 7.60
CA GLY A 380 -4.23 -6.91 7.13
C GLY A 380 -5.30 -6.46 8.13
N PHE A 381 -6.06 -5.45 7.72
CA PHE A 381 -7.24 -4.98 8.43
C PHE A 381 -8.23 -4.31 7.47
N GLY A 382 -9.51 -4.35 7.82
CA GLY A 382 -10.60 -3.69 7.11
C GLY A 382 -11.87 -3.84 7.94
N GLU A 383 -12.63 -2.76 8.06
CA GLU A 383 -13.83 -2.70 8.93
C GLU A 383 -15.07 -3.40 8.35
N ASN A 384 -15.01 -3.81 7.07
CA ASN A 384 -16.08 -4.48 6.34
C ASN A 384 -15.51 -5.20 5.10
N ALA A 385 -16.33 -6.01 4.44
CA ALA A 385 -15.94 -6.72 3.22
C ALA A 385 -15.36 -5.82 2.12
N GLU A 386 -15.88 -4.60 1.94
CA GLU A 386 -15.42 -3.69 0.89
C GLU A 386 -13.98 -3.21 1.13
N LYS A 387 -13.66 -2.78 2.35
CA LYS A 387 -12.30 -2.36 2.73
C LYS A 387 -11.32 -3.53 2.63
N ILE A 388 -11.74 -4.74 3.02
CA ILE A 388 -10.93 -5.96 2.88
C ILE A 388 -10.69 -6.25 1.39
N SER A 389 -11.70 -6.10 0.54
CA SER A 389 -11.58 -6.30 -0.91
C SER A 389 -10.63 -5.30 -1.55
N LYS A 390 -10.69 -4.02 -1.15
CA LYS A 390 -9.74 -3.00 -1.58
C LYS A 390 -8.30 -3.33 -1.19
N LEU A 391 -8.08 -3.88 0.01
CA LEU A 391 -6.75 -4.34 0.42
C LEU A 391 -6.31 -5.57 -0.37
N LYS A 392 -7.16 -6.59 -0.50
CA LYS A 392 -6.84 -7.83 -1.21
C LYS A 392 -6.49 -7.59 -2.68
N LYS A 393 -7.16 -6.64 -3.35
CA LYS A 393 -6.84 -6.24 -4.74
C LYS A 393 -5.43 -5.67 -4.91
N LYS A 394 -4.82 -5.15 -3.85
CA LYS A 394 -3.44 -4.64 -3.89
C LYS A 394 -2.41 -5.76 -3.68
N ILE A 395 -2.82 -6.88 -3.08
CA ILE A 395 -1.94 -8.01 -2.76
C ILE A 395 -1.78 -8.88 -4.03
N PRO A 396 -0.53 -9.14 -4.49
CA PRO A 396 -0.30 -9.98 -5.66
C PRO A 396 -0.83 -11.41 -5.47
N ALA A 397 -1.19 -12.06 -6.57
CA ALA A 397 -1.52 -13.48 -6.58
C ALA A 397 -0.33 -14.30 -6.03
N GLY A 398 -0.61 -15.37 -5.28
CA GLY A 398 0.39 -16.20 -4.61
C GLY A 398 0.71 -15.80 -3.16
N PHE A 399 0.26 -14.62 -2.71
CA PHE A 399 0.38 -14.19 -1.30
C PHE A 399 -0.95 -14.27 -0.56
N LEU A 400 -0.88 -14.67 0.71
CA LEU A 400 -2.05 -14.84 1.57
C LEU A 400 -2.35 -13.55 2.36
N LEU A 401 -3.64 -13.30 2.61
CA LEU A 401 -4.11 -12.24 3.50
C LEU A 401 -4.69 -12.84 4.79
N LEU A 402 -4.01 -12.58 5.91
CA LEU A 402 -4.45 -12.98 7.24
C LEU A 402 -5.13 -11.80 7.94
N MET A 403 -6.33 -12.02 8.46
CA MET A 403 -7.18 -10.97 9.04
C MET A 403 -7.44 -11.21 10.54
N PRO A 404 -6.77 -10.47 11.44
CA PRO A 404 -7.20 -10.35 12.83
C PRO A 404 -8.44 -9.45 12.94
N GLY A 405 -8.99 -9.34 14.16
CA GLY A 405 -10.18 -8.52 14.39
C GLY A 405 -11.43 -9.13 13.78
N VAL A 406 -11.61 -10.44 13.95
CA VAL A 406 -12.75 -11.19 13.43
C VAL A 406 -13.58 -11.77 14.57
N GLY A 407 -14.90 -11.65 14.45
CA GLY A 407 -15.91 -12.18 15.38
C GLY A 407 -16.93 -13.09 14.67
N LEU A 408 -17.79 -13.78 15.42
CA LEU A 408 -19.00 -14.39 14.83
C LEU A 408 -20.03 -13.32 14.48
N GLU A 409 -20.11 -12.28 15.31
CA GLU A 409 -20.93 -11.09 15.11
C GLU A 409 -20.06 -9.83 15.04
N LYS A 410 -20.66 -8.73 14.60
CA LYS A 410 -20.00 -7.42 14.55
C LYS A 410 -19.87 -6.85 15.97
N GLY A 411 -18.71 -6.30 16.33
CA GLY A 411 -18.47 -5.78 17.69
C GLY A 411 -17.09 -5.15 17.89
N GLY A 412 -16.66 -5.00 19.15
CA GLY A 412 -15.32 -4.53 19.52
C GLY A 412 -14.97 -4.85 20.98
N ASP A 413 -13.76 -4.50 21.43
CA ASP A 413 -13.35 -4.60 22.84
C ASP A 413 -13.06 -3.23 23.49
N THR A 414 -12.76 -3.24 24.80
CA THR A 414 -12.43 -2.02 25.56
C THR A 414 -11.02 -1.47 25.31
N LEU A 415 -10.21 -2.16 24.52
CA LEU A 415 -8.81 -1.82 24.22
C LEU A 415 -8.61 -1.42 22.74
N GLY A 416 -9.70 -1.07 22.05
CA GLY A 416 -9.66 -0.49 20.71
C GLY A 416 -9.68 -1.51 19.55
N GLN A 417 -10.01 -2.77 19.80
CA GLN A 417 -10.20 -3.80 18.77
C GLN A 417 -11.59 -3.67 18.12
N THR A 418 -11.66 -3.75 16.79
CA THR A 418 -12.92 -3.88 16.03
C THR A 418 -13.06 -5.29 15.45
N TYR A 419 -14.30 -5.80 15.38
CA TYR A 419 -14.65 -7.13 14.89
C TYR A 419 -15.53 -7.10 13.63
N VAL A 420 -15.06 -7.77 12.56
CA VAL A 420 -15.82 -8.11 11.36
C VAL A 420 -16.30 -9.56 11.45
N PRO A 421 -17.54 -9.90 11.03
CA PRO A 421 -17.99 -11.29 10.99
C PRO A 421 -17.08 -12.18 10.12
N ALA A 422 -16.76 -13.38 10.59
CA ALA A 422 -15.84 -14.33 9.95
C ALA A 422 -16.13 -14.59 8.46
N GLY A 423 -17.37 -14.96 8.14
CA GLY A 423 -17.76 -15.23 6.75
C GLY A 423 -17.70 -13.97 5.87
N GLU A 424 -17.98 -12.79 6.44
CA GLU A 424 -17.87 -11.51 5.72
C GLU A 424 -16.41 -11.16 5.41
N ALA A 425 -15.50 -11.34 6.38
CA ALA A 425 -14.08 -11.08 6.18
C ALA A 425 -13.51 -11.95 5.04
N VAL A 426 -13.87 -13.24 5.02
CA VAL A 426 -13.43 -14.16 3.97
C VAL A 426 -14.04 -13.81 2.62
N ARG A 427 -15.35 -13.51 2.55
CA ARG A 427 -16.00 -13.03 1.30
C ARG A 427 -15.37 -11.73 0.79
N GLY A 428 -14.92 -10.86 1.69
CA GLY A 428 -14.18 -9.64 1.38
C GLY A 428 -12.79 -9.88 0.79
N GLY A 429 -12.22 -11.08 0.93
CA GLY A 429 -10.91 -11.42 0.35
C GLY A 429 -9.86 -11.91 1.35
N ALA A 430 -10.18 -12.02 2.63
CA ALA A 430 -9.29 -12.66 3.61
C ALA A 430 -9.08 -14.13 3.25
N ASP A 431 -7.84 -14.60 3.20
CA ASP A 431 -7.56 -16.02 2.96
C ASP A 431 -7.66 -16.82 4.25
N MET A 432 -7.29 -16.21 5.38
CA MET A 432 -7.45 -16.77 6.71
C MET A 432 -7.89 -15.72 7.72
N ILE A 433 -8.61 -16.16 8.75
CA ILE A 433 -9.03 -15.32 9.87
C ILE A 433 -8.23 -15.66 11.13
N ILE A 434 -7.84 -14.65 11.91
CA ILE A 434 -7.14 -14.81 13.19
C ILE A 434 -8.12 -14.51 14.32
N VAL A 435 -8.41 -15.51 15.15
CA VAL A 435 -9.40 -15.41 16.23
C VAL A 435 -8.78 -15.85 17.54
N GLY A 436 -8.88 -15.01 18.56
CA GLY A 436 -8.40 -15.31 19.92
C GLY A 436 -9.54 -15.51 20.90
N ARG A 437 -9.79 -14.47 21.72
CA ARG A 437 -10.76 -14.48 22.83
C ARG A 437 -12.15 -15.04 22.50
N GLY A 438 -12.62 -14.87 21.26
CA GLY A 438 -13.90 -15.45 20.81
C GLY A 438 -13.95 -16.99 20.89
N ILE A 439 -12.80 -17.66 20.97
CA ILE A 439 -12.70 -19.12 21.09
C ILE A 439 -12.48 -19.53 22.56
N TYR A 440 -11.49 -18.95 23.24
CA TYR A 440 -10.99 -19.49 24.51
C TYR A 440 -11.47 -18.78 25.78
N LYS A 441 -12.13 -17.62 25.72
CA LYS A 441 -12.52 -16.90 26.96
C LYS A 441 -13.66 -17.56 27.74
N SER A 442 -14.57 -18.27 27.08
CA SER A 442 -15.73 -18.86 27.75
C SER A 442 -16.37 -19.95 26.90
N GLY A 443 -16.95 -20.95 27.57
CA GLY A 443 -17.73 -22.01 26.93
C GLY A 443 -16.87 -23.18 26.47
N ASP A 444 -17.34 -23.87 25.43
CA ASP A 444 -16.69 -25.05 24.86
C ASP A 444 -15.73 -24.62 23.74
N TYR A 445 -14.42 -24.72 24.01
CA TYR A 445 -13.36 -24.30 23.07
C TYR A 445 -13.46 -25.01 21.72
N SER A 446 -13.79 -26.31 21.72
CA SER A 446 -13.90 -27.09 20.48
C SER A 446 -15.11 -26.65 19.68
N LYS A 447 -16.25 -26.47 20.34
CA LYS A 447 -17.47 -25.95 19.70
C LYS A 447 -17.23 -24.57 19.10
N ASN A 448 -16.67 -23.63 19.87
CA ASN A 448 -16.40 -22.27 19.41
C ASN A 448 -15.47 -22.27 18.20
N ALA A 449 -14.36 -23.02 18.25
CA ALA A 449 -13.44 -23.13 17.12
C ALA A 449 -14.11 -23.75 15.88
N GLY A 450 -14.99 -24.74 16.08
CA GLY A 450 -15.82 -25.32 15.02
C GLY A 450 -16.74 -24.30 14.35
N GLU A 451 -17.41 -23.44 15.12
CA GLU A 451 -18.30 -22.40 14.59
C GLU A 451 -17.53 -21.39 13.73
N TYR A 452 -16.37 -20.91 14.21
CA TYR A 452 -15.51 -20.01 13.43
C TYR A 452 -14.97 -20.67 12.17
N ARG A 453 -14.53 -21.93 12.25
CA ARG A 453 -14.10 -22.72 11.09
C ARG A 453 -15.22 -22.79 10.05
N SER A 454 -16.43 -23.20 10.46
CA SER A 454 -17.57 -23.31 9.54
C SER A 454 -17.93 -21.98 8.90
N ALA A 455 -17.99 -20.89 9.68
CA ALA A 455 -18.29 -19.56 9.17
C ALA A 455 -17.27 -19.07 8.14
N ALA A 456 -15.98 -19.25 8.43
CA ALA A 456 -14.89 -18.83 7.54
C ALA A 456 -14.79 -19.70 6.29
N TRP A 457 -14.98 -21.02 6.41
CA TRP A 457 -14.92 -21.95 5.29
C TRP A 457 -16.11 -21.77 4.34
N ASN A 458 -17.33 -21.60 4.87
CA ASN A 458 -18.49 -21.27 4.05
C ASN A 458 -18.29 -19.96 3.29
N GLY A 459 -17.70 -18.94 3.94
CA GLY A 459 -17.33 -17.68 3.27
C GLY A 459 -16.33 -17.88 2.11
N TYR A 460 -15.41 -18.84 2.23
CA TYR A 460 -14.46 -19.20 1.17
C TYR A 460 -15.17 -19.91 0.00
N ILE A 461 -16.04 -20.89 0.29
CA ILE A 461 -16.84 -21.59 -0.72
C ILE A 461 -17.73 -20.61 -1.49
N ASP A 462 -18.40 -19.69 -0.78
CA ASP A 462 -19.20 -18.63 -1.40
C ASP A 462 -18.36 -17.74 -2.34
N ARG A 463 -17.16 -17.36 -1.89
CA ARG A 463 -16.25 -16.51 -2.66
C ARG A 463 -15.83 -17.17 -3.96
N ILE A 464 -15.46 -18.45 -3.94
CA ILE A 464 -15.05 -19.19 -5.15
C ILE A 464 -16.22 -19.36 -6.11
N LYS A 465 -17.41 -19.74 -5.61
CA LYS A 465 -18.61 -19.89 -6.46
C LYS A 465 -18.96 -18.62 -7.23
N ASN A 466 -18.73 -17.45 -6.63
CA ASN A 466 -18.99 -16.16 -7.25
C ASN A 466 -17.88 -15.69 -8.20
N GLN A 467 -16.69 -16.30 -8.18
CA GLN A 467 -15.60 -16.02 -9.14
C GLN A 467 -15.70 -16.86 -10.43
N CYS A 468 -16.44 -17.97 -10.40
CA CYS A 468 -16.68 -18.83 -11.57
C CYS A 468 -17.95 -18.48 -12.36
N LYS A 469 -18.69 -17.44 -11.96
CA LYS A 469 -19.81 -16.84 -12.69
C LYS A 469 -19.36 -15.54 -13.32
#